data_AF-A0A673G1N0-F1
#
_entry.id   AF-A0A673G1N0-F1
#
_cell.length_a   1.000
_cell.length_b   1.000
_cell.length_c   1.000
_cell.angle_alpha   90.00
_cell.angle_beta   90.00
_cell.angle_gamma   90.00
#
_symmetry.space_group_name_H-M   'P 1'
#
loop_
_entity.id
_entity.type
_entity.pdbx_description
1 polymer ?
#
loop_
_entity_poly.entity_id
_entity_poly.type
_entity_poly.pdbx_seq_one_letter_code
_entity_poly.pdbx_strand_id
1 'polypeptide(L)'
;HLELQQWESSSKTFFSKSKCVKPKVNLDLQKDNPKVVHAFDIEDLGDEAVYCRCWRSKKFPYCDGAHAKHNQETGDNVGPLIIKRKEA
;
A
#
# COMPACT_ATOMS: atom_id res chain seq x y z
N HIS A 1 24.65 26.50 -44.63
CA HIS A 1 23.21 26.37 -44.96
C HIS A 1 22.86 24.92 -44.67
N LEU A 2 22.56 24.56 -43.42
CA LEU A 2 21.34 24.90 -42.67
C LEU A 2 20.07 24.60 -43.48
N GLU A 3 19.11 24.00 -42.77
CA GLU A 3 17.69 23.79 -43.10
C GLU A 3 17.36 22.42 -43.73
N LEU A 4 16.60 21.50 -43.14
CA LEU A 4 15.67 21.56 -42.01
C LEU A 4 15.46 20.16 -41.42
N GLN A 5 15.32 20.14 -40.10
CA GLN A 5 14.80 19.06 -39.26
C GLN A 5 13.41 18.58 -39.71
N GLN A 6 13.23 17.26 -39.77
CA GLN A 6 11.98 16.57 -39.46
C GLN A 6 12.38 15.39 -38.55
N TRP A 7 12.57 15.63 -37.25
CA TRP A 7 11.56 15.57 -36.19
C TRP A 7 10.81 14.21 -36.11
N GLU A 8 11.38 13.36 -35.25
CA GLU A 8 10.75 12.40 -34.32
C GLU A 8 9.82 11.27 -34.81
N SER A 9 10.33 10.04 -34.73
CA SER A 9 9.55 8.95 -34.12
C SER A 9 10.46 8.13 -33.21
N SER A 10 10.36 8.49 -31.94
CA SER A 10 11.09 7.94 -30.81
C SER A 10 10.75 6.46 -30.62
N SER A 11 11.77 5.61 -30.66
CA SER A 11 11.71 4.26 -30.07
C SER A 11 13.10 3.81 -29.67
N LYS A 12 13.71 4.57 -28.74
CA LYS A 12 14.79 4.02 -27.90
C LYS A 12 14.14 3.47 -26.65
N THR A 13 13.67 2.23 -26.71
CA THR A 13 13.24 1.47 -25.53
C THR A 13 14.47 1.22 -24.65
N PHE A 14 14.60 2.07 -23.64
CA PHE A 14 15.64 1.98 -22.63
C PHE A 14 15.31 0.80 -21.70
N PHE A 15 15.76 -0.41 -22.05
CA PHE A 15 15.65 -1.55 -21.16
C PHE A 15 16.64 -1.39 -19.99
N SER A 16 16.18 -0.70 -18.95
CA SER A 16 16.81 -0.73 -17.64
C SER A 16 16.76 -2.17 -17.10
N LYS A 17 17.91 -2.83 -16.99
CA LYS A 17 18.06 -4.07 -16.22
C LYS A 17 17.76 -3.78 -14.74
N SER A 18 16.48 -3.84 -14.38
CA SER A 18 16.02 -3.66 -13.02
C SER A 18 16.52 -4.82 -12.17
N LYS A 19 17.33 -4.52 -11.14
CA LYS A 19 17.64 -5.47 -10.07
C LYS A 19 16.31 -6.04 -9.53
N CYS A 20 16.25 -7.34 -9.25
CA CYS A 20 15.10 -7.98 -8.63
C CYS A 20 14.98 -7.48 -7.18
N VAL A 21 14.32 -6.34 -6.99
CA VAL A 21 13.99 -5.82 -5.67
C VAL A 21 12.67 -6.44 -5.27
N LYS A 22 12.62 -7.12 -4.12
CA LYS A 22 11.37 -7.64 -3.58
C LYS A 22 10.38 -6.47 -3.42
N PRO A 23 9.10 -6.64 -3.81
CA PRO A 23 8.12 -5.59 -3.67
C PRO A 23 7.93 -5.21 -2.19
N LYS A 24 7.83 -3.91 -1.90
CA LYS A 24 7.57 -3.41 -0.54
C LYS A 24 6.09 -3.58 -0.20
N VAL A 25 5.79 -4.00 1.03
CA VAL A 25 4.40 -4.12 1.51
C VAL A 25 3.78 -2.74 1.71
N ASN A 26 4.40 -1.90 2.54
CA ASN A 26 4.06 -0.49 2.72
C ASN A 26 4.68 0.33 1.58
N LEU A 27 3.89 1.06 0.80
CA LEU A 27 4.37 1.85 -0.35
C LEU A 27 4.67 3.31 0.03
N ASP A 28 3.81 3.93 0.83
CA ASP A 28 3.74 5.39 1.03
C ASP A 28 3.49 5.85 2.48
N LEU A 29 3.02 4.99 3.39
CA LEU A 29 2.67 5.36 4.75
C LEU A 29 3.91 5.57 5.65
N GLN A 30 4.07 6.76 6.24
CA GLN A 30 5.06 7.10 7.28
C GLN A 30 6.49 6.63 6.97
N LYS A 31 7.04 7.06 5.82
CA LYS A 31 8.35 6.60 5.32
C LYS A 31 9.57 7.20 6.02
N ASP A 32 9.35 8.27 6.75
CA ASP A 32 10.29 8.87 7.69
C ASP A 32 10.46 8.00 8.96
N ASN A 33 9.47 7.18 9.30
CA ASN A 33 9.55 6.27 10.43
C ASN A 33 10.23 4.93 10.02
N PRO A 34 11.37 4.55 10.63
CA PRO A 34 12.07 3.31 10.29
C PRO A 34 11.25 2.04 10.61
N LYS A 35 10.27 2.13 11.52
CA LYS A 35 9.37 1.03 11.88
C LYS A 35 8.05 1.58 12.42
N VAL A 36 7.02 1.59 11.57
CA VAL A 36 5.67 2.03 11.92
C VAL A 36 4.99 0.99 12.81
N VAL A 37 4.58 1.41 14.01
CA VAL A 37 3.92 0.58 15.04
C VAL A 37 2.71 1.35 15.57
N HIS A 38 1.60 0.65 15.81
CA HIS A 38 0.43 1.18 16.52
C HIS A 38 0.17 0.32 17.76
N ALA A 39 -0.06 0.95 18.89
CA ALA A 39 -0.45 0.32 20.15
C ALA A 39 -1.80 0.90 20.57
N PHE A 40 -2.69 0.03 21.02
CA PHE A 40 -4.02 0.38 21.50
C PHE A 40 -4.29 -0.37 22.79
N ASP A 41 -4.83 0.33 23.77
CA ASP A 41 -5.31 -0.30 24.98
C ASP A 41 -6.69 -0.89 24.72
N ILE A 42 -6.89 -2.14 25.15
CA ILE A 42 -8.13 -2.89 24.89
C ILE A 42 -9.34 -2.18 25.54
N GLU A 43 -9.11 -1.45 26.63
CA GLU A 43 -10.14 -0.72 27.38
C GLU A 43 -10.71 0.46 26.58
N ASP A 44 -9.88 1.09 25.75
CA ASP A 44 -10.25 2.22 24.89
C ASP A 44 -10.93 1.79 23.58
N LEU A 45 -10.91 0.49 23.27
CA LEU A 45 -11.65 -0.05 22.14
C LEU A 45 -13.15 -0.05 22.48
N GLY A 46 -13.96 0.43 21.53
CA GLY A 46 -15.39 0.21 21.53
C GLY A 46 -15.75 -1.28 21.36
N ASP A 47 -16.98 -1.58 20.96
CA ASP A 47 -17.43 -2.97 20.83
C ASP A 47 -16.66 -3.74 19.75
N GLU A 48 -16.22 -3.04 18.69
CA GLU A 48 -15.44 -3.60 17.60
C GLU A 48 -14.42 -2.59 17.07
N ALA A 49 -13.21 -3.08 16.78
CA ALA A 49 -12.20 -2.35 16.04
C ALA A 49 -11.67 -3.19 14.87
N VAL A 50 -11.54 -2.56 13.70
CA VAL A 50 -11.08 -3.22 12.48
C VAL A 50 -9.79 -2.56 12.00
N TYR A 51 -8.68 -3.30 12.07
CA TYR A 51 -7.34 -2.81 11.76
C TYR A 51 -6.84 -3.27 10.40
N CYS A 52 -6.17 -2.37 9.69
CA CYS A 52 -5.57 -2.63 8.40
C CYS A 52 -4.32 -3.50 8.52
N ARG A 53 -4.20 -4.51 7.66
CA ARG A 53 -2.98 -5.30 7.48
C ARG A 53 -2.37 -5.18 6.08
N CYS A 54 -3.06 -4.51 5.15
CA CYS A 54 -2.65 -4.41 3.75
C CYS A 54 -1.80 -3.17 3.43
N TRP A 55 -1.71 -2.18 4.34
CA TRP A 55 -1.00 -0.91 4.13
C TRP A 55 -1.50 -0.11 2.90
N ARG A 56 -2.79 -0.24 2.58
CA ARG A 56 -3.45 0.55 1.50
C ARG A 56 -4.55 1.47 2.03
N SER A 57 -4.85 1.38 3.33
CA SER A 57 -5.93 2.16 3.91
C SER A 57 -5.57 3.64 3.96
N LYS A 58 -6.51 4.50 3.57
CA LYS A 58 -6.41 5.95 3.77
C LYS A 58 -6.69 6.34 5.21
N LYS A 59 -7.26 5.44 6.01
CA LYS A 59 -7.53 5.59 7.45
C LYS A 59 -6.58 4.75 8.30
N PHE A 60 -5.43 4.36 7.77
CA PHE A 60 -4.43 3.59 8.51
C PHE A 60 -4.15 4.25 9.86
N PRO A 61 -4.23 3.51 10.99
CA PRO A 61 -4.16 2.05 11.13
C PRO A 61 -5.48 1.28 10.97
N TYR A 62 -6.61 1.96 10.84
CA TYR A 62 -7.92 1.31 10.69
C TYR A 62 -8.13 0.78 9.26
N CYS A 63 -8.98 -0.23 9.10
CA CYS A 63 -9.39 -0.72 7.79
C CYS A 63 -10.50 0.14 7.22
N ASP A 64 -10.37 0.50 5.94
CA ASP A 64 -11.38 1.22 5.14
C ASP A 64 -11.83 0.42 3.91
N GLY A 65 -11.50 -0.87 3.84
CA GLY A 65 -11.84 -1.74 2.71
C GLY A 65 -10.84 -1.74 1.54
N ALA A 66 -9.77 -0.92 1.57
CA ALA A 66 -8.80 -0.83 0.47
C ALA A 66 -8.10 -2.16 0.11
N HIS A 67 -8.09 -3.14 1.02
CA HIS A 67 -7.56 -4.48 0.76
C HIS A 67 -8.29 -5.20 -0.38
N ALA A 68 -9.59 -4.94 -0.59
CA ALA A 68 -10.35 -5.59 -1.65
C ALA A 68 -9.82 -5.24 -3.04
N LYS A 69 -9.57 -3.94 -3.29
CA LYS A 69 -8.97 -3.47 -4.54
C LYS A 69 -7.55 -4.04 -4.74
N HIS A 70 -6.72 -4.00 -3.69
CA HIS A 70 -5.37 -4.59 -3.72
C HIS A 70 -5.40 -6.08 -4.09
N ASN A 71 -6.28 -6.86 -3.46
CA ASN A 71 -6.44 -8.29 -3.76
C ASN A 71 -6.88 -8.51 -5.21
N GLN A 72 -7.85 -7.74 -5.70
CA GLN A 72 -8.32 -7.83 -7.08
C GLN A 72 -7.21 -7.54 -8.10
N GLU A 73 -6.38 -6.52 -7.85
CA GLU A 73 -5.33 -6.08 -8.77
C GLU A 73 -4.09 -7.00 -8.75
N THR A 74 -3.81 -7.64 -7.62
CA THR A 74 -2.56 -8.40 -7.41
C THR A 74 -2.75 -9.91 -7.33
N GLY A 75 -3.98 -10.40 -7.19
CA GLY A 75 -4.26 -11.80 -6.87
C GLY A 75 -3.96 -12.20 -5.42
N ASP A 76 -3.76 -11.21 -4.54
CA ASP A 76 -3.50 -11.41 -3.11
C ASP A 76 -4.79 -11.75 -2.33
N ASN A 77 -4.66 -12.17 -1.08
CA ASN A 77 -5.76 -12.63 -0.22
C ASN A 77 -5.72 -12.01 1.19
N VAL A 78 -5.16 -10.81 1.34
CA VAL A 78 -5.06 -10.14 2.63
C VAL A 78 -6.42 -9.60 3.11
N GLY A 79 -6.59 -9.55 4.43
CA GLY A 79 -7.77 -9.00 5.08
C GLY A 79 -7.44 -8.27 6.38
N PRO A 80 -8.39 -7.55 6.98
CA PRO A 80 -8.17 -6.85 8.22
C PRO A 80 -7.95 -7.80 9.41
N LEU A 81 -7.55 -7.22 10.55
CA LEU A 81 -7.67 -7.82 11.87
C LEU A 81 -8.91 -7.22 12.54
N ILE A 82 -9.83 -8.06 13.01
CA ILE A 82 -11.02 -7.61 13.74
C ILE A 82 -10.85 -7.98 15.20
N ILE A 83 -10.94 -6.99 16.09
CA ILE A 83 -10.93 -7.16 17.54
C ILE A 83 -12.33 -6.81 18.03
N LYS A 84 -13.01 -7.75 18.68
CA LYS A 84 -14.33 -7.55 19.27
C LYS A 84 -14.24 -7.68 20.78
N ARG A 85 -14.89 -6.79 21.51
CA ARG A 85 -15.10 -6.96 22.94
C ARG A 85 -16.05 -8.15 23.12
N LYS A 86 -15.67 -9.11 23.96
CA LYS A 86 -16.56 -10.22 24.30
C LYS A 86 -17.69 -9.65 25.15
N GLU A 87 -18.94 -9.88 24.74
CA GLU A 87 -20.10 -9.62 25.62
C GLU A 87 -19.95 -10.48 26.88
N ALA A 88 -20.12 -9.85 28.04
CA ALA A 88 -19.92 -10.48 29.35
C ALA A 88 -21.02 -11.51 29.66
#